data_AF-A0AAU9PFM8-F1
#
_entry.id   AF-A0AAU9PFM8-F1
#
_cell.length_a   1.000
_cell.length_b   1.000
_cell.length_c   1.000
_cell.angle_alpha   90.00
_cell.angle_beta   90.00
_cell.angle_gamma   90.00
#
_symmetry.space_group_name_H-M   'P 1'
#
loop_
_entity.id
_entity.type
_entity.pdbx_description
1 polymer ?
#
loop_
_entity_poly.entity_id
_entity_poly.type
_entity_poly.pdbx_seq_one_letter_code
_entity_poly.pdbx_strand_id
1 'polypeptide(L)'
;MNDNASSSTRKRKKRKSFKTLDKGDVAHCGVCKLWRSFALYNKNTFMASKPPMRIFFEHYSDNTMLWCLKDFEGRNFKTIVPDSEGRKCVGCTCGYLILTRGAGLECTVGLLVFSPSISGGLLVFSPSISGWVFVLLHENEWCEGNISFYIAGKRGWNHVYSNHRILDIHVFKGNIYTLDTDFCVRELKLLPNRKHKWTLLEIKNFPKPYMFSTEFVSSSESLYVIDHYAPHKVLEIDIGEMKWVSPEKTIEEYAIFLSNGGIRSSAAIKPESWAGPWTDYKSYDCFLDTNKNRLDIFDFNTIWYFPHDCLNVNLLDK
;
A
#
# COMPACT_ATOMS: atom_id res chain seq x y z
N MET A 1 -49.68 5.16 -52.39
CA MET A 1 -48.39 4.83 -51.74
C MET A 1 -47.89 6.12 -51.12
N ASN A 2 -47.98 6.24 -49.80
CA ASN A 2 -47.64 7.45 -49.05
C ASN A 2 -46.20 7.35 -48.58
N ASP A 3 -45.33 8.19 -49.14
CA ASP A 3 -43.96 8.37 -48.67
C ASP A 3 -43.91 9.46 -47.60
N ASN A 4 -43.78 9.04 -46.34
CA ASN A 4 -43.51 9.92 -45.20
C ASN A 4 -41.99 10.05 -45.01
N ALA A 5 -41.40 11.12 -45.54
CA ALA A 5 -40.05 11.54 -45.21
C ALA A 5 -40.09 12.53 -44.04
N SER A 6 -39.76 12.08 -42.82
CA SER A 6 -39.54 12.95 -41.67
C SER A 6 -38.05 13.26 -41.51
N SER A 7 -37.66 14.50 -41.83
CA SER A 7 -36.29 14.98 -41.65
C SER A 7 -36.10 15.45 -40.20
N SER A 8 -35.32 14.71 -39.41
CA SER A 8 -34.88 15.17 -38.09
C SER A 8 -33.62 16.04 -38.21
N THR A 9 -33.74 17.34 -37.92
CA THR A 9 -32.63 18.28 -37.91
C THR A 9 -31.91 18.24 -36.56
N ARG A 10 -30.78 17.51 -36.51
CA ARG A 10 -29.92 17.42 -35.33
C ARG A 10 -29.09 18.71 -35.19
N LYS A 11 -29.48 19.62 -34.29
CA LYS A 11 -28.72 20.83 -33.93
C LYS A 11 -27.35 20.44 -33.32
N ARG A 12 -26.27 20.61 -34.09
CA ARG A 12 -24.87 20.52 -33.61
C ARG A 12 -24.59 21.68 -32.64
N LYS A 13 -24.45 21.37 -31.35
CA LYS A 13 -23.99 22.32 -30.33
C LYS A 13 -22.51 22.61 -30.58
N LYS A 14 -22.18 23.83 -31.03
CA LYS A 14 -20.80 24.31 -31.21
C LYS A 14 -20.06 24.21 -29.86
N ARG A 15 -19.06 23.32 -29.76
CA ARG A 15 -18.07 23.35 -28.69
C ARG A 15 -17.29 24.66 -28.81
N LYS A 16 -17.33 25.51 -27.77
CA LYS A 16 -16.42 26.65 -27.65
C LYS A 16 -15.01 26.09 -27.50
N SER A 17 -14.16 26.26 -28.51
CA SER A 17 -12.72 26.06 -28.41
C SER A 17 -12.16 27.12 -27.46
N PHE A 18 -11.60 26.70 -26.33
CA PHE A 18 -10.80 27.58 -25.49
C PHE A 18 -9.52 27.91 -26.26
N LYS A 19 -9.26 29.21 -26.43
CA LYS A 19 -8.01 29.73 -26.99
C LYS A 19 -6.86 29.31 -26.06
N THR A 20 -5.84 28.68 -26.64
CA THR A 20 -4.53 28.50 -26.04
C THR A 20 -3.93 29.88 -25.74
N LEU A 21 -3.66 30.14 -24.47
CA LEU A 21 -2.77 31.22 -24.04
C LEU A 21 -1.33 30.72 -24.07
N ASP A 22 -0.45 31.64 -24.42
CA ASP A 22 0.95 31.42 -24.74
C ASP A 22 1.81 30.86 -23.59
N LYS A 23 2.95 30.32 -24.04
CA LYS A 23 4.04 29.64 -23.33
C LYS A 23 4.41 30.25 -21.97
N GLY A 24 4.58 29.36 -20.99
CA GLY A 24 5.40 29.60 -19.81
C GLY A 24 4.70 29.45 -18.47
N ASP A 25 3.96 28.36 -18.25
CA ASP A 25 3.76 27.78 -16.91
C ASP A 25 3.07 26.42 -17.04
N VAL A 26 3.69 25.37 -16.52
CA VAL A 26 3.10 24.02 -16.46
C VAL A 26 1.96 24.09 -15.44
N ALA A 27 0.75 24.33 -15.92
CA ALA A 27 -0.47 24.35 -15.12
C ALA A 27 -0.84 22.92 -14.70
N HIS A 28 -0.21 22.40 -13.65
CA HIS A 28 -0.69 21.19 -12.99
C HIS A 28 -2.08 21.48 -12.36
N CYS A 29 -3.11 20.81 -12.88
CA CYS A 29 -4.38 20.49 -12.21
C CYS A 29 -5.44 21.59 -11.98
N GLY A 30 -5.52 22.67 -12.76
CA GLY A 30 -6.74 23.52 -12.82
C GLY A 30 -7.24 24.22 -11.54
N VAL A 31 -6.62 23.98 -10.38
CA VAL A 31 -6.93 24.62 -9.09
C VAL A 31 -6.03 25.83 -8.86
N CYS A 32 -6.59 26.91 -8.32
CA CYS A 32 -5.85 28.14 -8.05
C CYS A 32 -4.76 27.92 -6.97
N LYS A 33 -3.70 28.74 -6.99
CA LYS A 33 -2.57 28.66 -6.05
C LYS A 33 -3.02 28.70 -4.59
N LEU A 34 -4.00 29.55 -4.27
CA LEU A 34 -4.59 29.67 -2.94
C LEU A 34 -5.19 28.35 -2.45
N TRP A 35 -5.92 27.64 -3.32
CA TRP A 35 -6.52 26.35 -2.96
C TRP A 35 -5.46 25.29 -2.72
N ARG A 36 -4.38 25.24 -3.53
CA ARG A 36 -3.26 24.32 -3.30
C ARG A 36 -2.55 24.61 -1.98
N SER A 37 -2.30 25.88 -1.66
CA SER A 37 -1.71 26.29 -0.38
C SER A 37 -2.61 25.92 0.79
N PHE A 38 -3.92 26.15 0.68
CA PHE A 38 -4.90 25.77 1.69
C PHE A 38 -4.98 24.26 1.88
N ALA A 39 -5.05 23.50 0.78
CA ALA A 39 -5.09 22.04 0.80
C ALA A 39 -3.80 21.46 1.38
N LEU A 40 -2.63 22.03 1.05
CA LEU A 40 -1.34 21.62 1.60
C LEU A 40 -1.25 21.93 3.10
N TYR A 41 -1.67 23.13 3.52
CA TYR A 41 -1.69 23.54 4.92
C TYR A 41 -2.58 22.64 5.77
N ASN A 42 -3.78 22.32 5.27
CA ASN A 42 -4.74 21.46 5.96
C ASN A 42 -4.55 19.97 5.66
N LYS A 43 -3.58 19.59 4.81
CA LYS A 43 -3.36 18.21 4.39
C LYS A 43 -3.18 17.32 5.61
N ASN A 44 -2.37 17.75 6.57
CA ASN A 44 -2.06 16.92 7.71
C ASN A 44 -3.30 16.64 8.57
N THR A 45 -4.07 17.69 8.90
CA THR A 45 -5.32 17.56 9.66
C THR A 45 -6.35 16.73 8.92
N PHE A 46 -6.51 16.96 7.61
CA PHE A 46 -7.44 16.20 6.79
C PHE A 46 -7.06 14.73 6.74
N MET A 47 -5.82 14.41 6.39
CA MET A 47 -5.35 13.02 6.28
C MET A 47 -5.37 12.30 7.63
N ALA A 48 -5.06 12.98 8.74
CA ALA A 48 -5.20 12.40 10.08
C ALA A 48 -6.66 12.07 10.45
N SER A 49 -7.61 12.90 9.99
CA SER A 49 -9.03 12.69 10.26
C SER A 49 -9.68 11.63 9.38
N LYS A 50 -9.03 11.22 8.28
CA LYS A 50 -9.63 10.28 7.34
C LYS A 50 -9.36 8.85 7.79
N PRO A 51 -10.41 8.05 7.96
CA PRO A 51 -10.24 6.67 8.32
C PRO A 51 -9.76 5.86 7.09
N PRO A 52 -9.35 4.59 7.27
CA PRO A 52 -8.85 3.75 6.18
C PRO A 52 -9.88 3.65 5.04
N MET A 53 -9.39 3.71 3.80
CA MET A 53 -10.20 3.62 2.58
C MET A 53 -9.83 2.38 1.78
N ARG A 54 -10.80 1.76 1.13
CA ARG A 54 -10.57 0.57 0.30
C ARG A 54 -10.37 0.98 -1.15
N ILE A 55 -9.27 0.56 -1.73
CA ILE A 55 -9.04 0.60 -3.17
C ILE A 55 -9.36 -0.78 -3.71
N PHE A 56 -10.15 -0.85 -4.75
CA PHE A 56 -10.41 -2.10 -5.46
C PHE A 56 -10.42 -1.89 -6.97
N PHE A 57 -10.25 -3.00 -7.68
CA PHE A 57 -10.10 -3.02 -9.12
C PHE A 57 -11.32 -3.62 -9.79
N GLU A 58 -11.88 -2.90 -10.75
CA GLU A 58 -12.91 -3.43 -11.64
C GLU A 58 -12.26 -3.70 -13.01
N HIS A 59 -12.24 -4.98 -13.41
CA HIS A 59 -11.84 -5.39 -14.76
C HIS A 59 -13.03 -5.28 -15.72
N TYR A 60 -12.85 -4.53 -16.80
CA TYR A 60 -13.80 -4.48 -17.90
C TYR A 60 -13.37 -5.37 -19.07
N SER A 61 -14.33 -5.77 -19.90
CA SER A 61 -14.11 -6.66 -21.04
C SER A 61 -13.23 -6.06 -22.14
N ASP A 62 -12.97 -4.77 -22.11
CA ASP A 62 -12.12 -4.02 -23.04
C ASP A 62 -10.66 -3.90 -22.56
N ASN A 63 -10.26 -4.68 -21.56
CA ASN A 63 -8.97 -4.58 -20.85
C ASN A 63 -8.75 -3.24 -20.12
N THR A 64 -9.78 -2.40 -19.99
CA THR A 64 -9.71 -1.22 -19.15
C THR A 64 -9.79 -1.64 -17.68
N MET A 65 -8.80 -1.21 -16.90
CA MET A 65 -8.78 -1.38 -15.44
C MET A 65 -9.29 -0.10 -14.80
N LEU A 66 -10.46 -0.15 -14.16
CA LEU A 66 -10.94 0.97 -13.34
C LEU A 66 -10.48 0.81 -11.90
N TRP A 67 -10.04 1.93 -11.34
CA TRP A 67 -9.64 2.03 -9.95
C TRP A 67 -10.78 2.69 -9.19
N CYS A 68 -11.32 1.96 -8.24
CA CYS A 68 -12.39 2.42 -7.39
C CYS A 68 -11.84 2.61 -5.97
N LEU A 69 -11.82 3.86 -5.51
CA LEU A 69 -11.60 4.18 -4.10
C LEU A 69 -12.97 4.28 -3.43
N LYS A 70 -13.26 3.38 -2.49
CA LYS A 70 -14.44 3.46 -1.64
C LYS A 70 -14.07 4.10 -0.32
N ASP A 71 -14.74 5.20 0.00
CA ASP A 71 -14.60 5.82 1.31
C ASP A 71 -15.48 5.13 2.37
N PHE A 72 -15.37 5.61 3.60
CA PHE A 72 -16.09 5.09 4.76
C PHE A 72 -17.61 5.35 4.72
N GLU A 73 -18.05 6.36 3.97
CA GLU A 73 -19.48 6.62 3.74
C GLU A 73 -20.03 5.71 2.62
N GLY A 74 -19.20 4.78 2.11
CA GLY A 74 -19.53 3.87 1.03
C GLY A 74 -19.59 4.53 -0.35
N ARG A 75 -19.13 5.78 -0.47
CA ARG A 75 -19.08 6.49 -1.75
C ARG A 75 -17.92 5.96 -2.57
N ASN A 76 -18.19 5.66 -3.82
CA ASN A 76 -17.18 5.19 -4.77
C ASN A 76 -16.66 6.37 -5.60
N PHE A 77 -15.36 6.63 -5.49
CA PHE A 77 -14.63 7.53 -6.36
C PHE A 77 -13.95 6.69 -7.43
N LYS A 78 -14.48 6.75 -8.66
CA LYS A 78 -13.87 6.08 -9.81
C LYS A 78 -12.82 7.00 -10.41
N THR A 79 -11.61 6.48 -10.58
CA THR A 79 -10.57 7.15 -11.33
C THR A 79 -10.05 6.23 -12.42
N ILE A 80 -9.80 6.80 -13.59
CA ILE A 80 -9.04 6.15 -14.64
C ILE A 80 -7.61 6.60 -14.42
N VAL A 81 -6.71 5.69 -14.11
CA VAL A 81 -5.27 6.00 -14.08
C VAL A 81 -4.85 6.20 -15.55
N PRO A 82 -4.52 7.42 -15.98
CA PRO A 82 -4.14 7.65 -17.37
C PRO A 82 -2.87 6.84 -17.69
N ASP A 83 -2.80 6.25 -18.89
CA ASP A 83 -1.61 5.51 -19.36
C ASP A 83 -1.27 4.26 -18.53
N SER A 84 -2.27 3.60 -17.94
CA SER A 84 -2.09 2.35 -17.21
C SER A 84 -2.04 1.09 -18.10
N GLU A 85 -1.90 1.22 -19.42
CA GLU A 85 -1.88 0.06 -20.33
C GLU A 85 -0.78 -0.94 -19.92
N GLY A 86 -1.23 -2.11 -19.44
CA GLY A 86 -0.35 -3.18 -18.94
C GLY A 86 0.30 -2.91 -17.59
N ARG A 87 -0.16 -1.91 -16.82
CA ARG A 87 0.37 -1.64 -15.48
C ARG A 87 -0.37 -2.42 -14.39
N LYS A 88 0.34 -3.10 -13.50
CA LYS A 88 -0.19 -3.82 -12.33
C LYS A 88 0.14 -3.08 -11.03
N CYS A 89 -0.83 -2.90 -10.15
CA CYS A 89 -0.57 -2.41 -8.78
C CYS A 89 0.16 -3.49 -7.98
N VAL A 90 1.22 -3.12 -7.25
CA VAL A 90 1.95 -4.04 -6.36
C VAL A 90 2.03 -3.56 -4.92
N GLY A 91 1.46 -2.38 -4.62
CA GLY A 91 1.55 -1.81 -3.28
C GLY A 91 0.95 -0.42 -3.17
N CYS A 92 0.71 -0.02 -1.93
CA CYS A 92 0.41 1.35 -1.55
C CYS A 92 1.24 1.69 -0.32
N THR A 93 1.89 2.83 -0.30
CA THR A 93 2.73 3.26 0.81
C THR A 93 2.83 4.77 0.84
N CYS A 94 2.81 5.38 2.02
CA CYS A 94 3.06 6.82 2.17
C CYS A 94 2.11 7.71 1.33
N GLY A 95 0.92 7.20 0.99
CA GLY A 95 -0.03 7.89 0.10
C GLY A 95 0.17 7.70 -1.39
N TYR A 96 1.16 6.90 -1.80
CA TYR A 96 1.49 6.61 -3.19
C TYR A 96 1.08 5.19 -3.56
N LEU A 97 0.54 5.05 -4.77
CA LEU A 97 0.34 3.76 -5.41
C LEU A 97 1.63 3.35 -6.12
N ILE A 98 2.02 2.09 -5.94
CA ILE A 98 3.17 1.49 -6.60
C ILE A 98 2.66 0.67 -7.77
N LEU A 99 3.00 1.10 -8.98
CA LEU A 99 2.65 0.39 -10.21
C LEU A 99 3.85 -0.37 -10.78
N THR A 100 3.57 -1.32 -11.65
CA THR A 100 4.55 -2.14 -12.36
C THR A 100 4.13 -2.29 -13.81
N ARG A 101 5.05 -2.31 -14.77
CA ARG A 101 4.74 -2.42 -16.21
C ARG A 101 5.73 -3.38 -16.87
N GLY A 102 5.31 -4.64 -17.07
CA GLY A 102 6.07 -5.62 -17.84
C GLY A 102 7.56 -5.73 -17.43
N ALA A 103 8.40 -6.27 -18.32
CA ALA A 103 9.80 -6.60 -18.04
C ALA A 103 10.77 -5.38 -17.95
N GLY A 104 10.26 -4.15 -17.78
CA GLY A 104 11.06 -2.93 -17.76
C GLY A 104 11.12 -2.28 -16.37
N LEU A 105 12.28 -1.73 -16.01
CA LEU A 105 12.42 -0.84 -14.86
C LEU A 105 12.50 0.60 -15.35
N GLU A 106 11.42 1.37 -15.20
CA GLU A 106 11.43 2.81 -15.44
C GLU A 106 10.79 3.55 -14.27
N CYS A 107 11.49 4.58 -13.79
CA CYS A 107 11.06 5.40 -12.66
C CYS A 107 10.67 6.78 -13.21
N THR A 108 9.37 7.05 -13.32
CA THR A 108 8.88 8.42 -13.59
C THR A 108 8.33 9.00 -12.28
N VAL A 109 8.75 10.21 -11.93
CA VAL A 109 8.30 10.89 -10.69
C VAL A 109 6.78 10.95 -10.66
N GLY A 110 6.17 10.31 -9.65
CA GLY A 110 4.71 10.22 -9.47
C GLY A 110 4.07 8.89 -9.89
N LEU A 111 4.81 8.02 -10.60
CA LEU A 111 4.32 6.71 -11.01
C LEU A 111 5.51 5.77 -11.22
N LEU A 112 5.76 4.90 -10.25
CA LEU A 112 6.84 3.92 -10.35
C LEU A 112 6.38 2.74 -11.23
N VAL A 113 7.29 2.15 -12.01
CA VAL A 113 7.03 1.04 -12.94
C VAL A 113 8.16 0.00 -12.82
N PHE A 114 7.80 -1.24 -12.46
CA PHE A 114 8.71 -2.37 -12.29
C PHE A 114 8.29 -3.68 -13.00
N SER A 115 9.17 -4.68 -12.85
CA SER A 115 9.17 -6.06 -13.36
C SER A 115 7.97 -6.93 -12.89
N PRO A 116 7.53 -7.97 -13.64
CA PRO A 116 6.32 -8.75 -13.35
C PRO A 116 6.36 -9.66 -12.10
N SER A 117 7.50 -9.82 -11.44
CA SER A 117 7.71 -10.78 -10.35
C SER A 117 7.87 -10.13 -8.97
N ILE A 118 7.04 -9.14 -8.66
CA ILE A 118 7.12 -8.38 -7.40
C ILE A 118 5.93 -8.75 -6.52
N SER A 119 6.23 -9.21 -5.30
CA SER A 119 5.25 -9.54 -4.27
C SER A 119 5.01 -8.42 -3.26
N GLY A 120 5.81 -7.35 -3.31
CA GLY A 120 5.60 -6.20 -2.44
C GLY A 120 6.55 -5.06 -2.72
N GLY A 121 6.13 -3.85 -2.39
CA GLY A 121 6.97 -2.66 -2.46
C GLY A 121 6.63 -1.69 -1.34
N LEU A 122 7.65 -1.03 -0.81
CA LEU A 122 7.52 -0.03 0.25
C LEU A 122 8.43 1.17 0.00
N LEU A 123 7.98 2.34 0.43
CA LEU A 123 8.74 3.58 0.41
C LEU A 123 9.00 3.97 1.85
N VAL A 124 10.27 4.05 2.24
CA VAL A 124 10.67 4.29 3.62
C VAL A 124 11.78 5.32 3.67
N PHE A 125 11.70 6.23 4.63
CA PHE A 125 12.86 7.04 4.97
C PHE A 125 13.79 6.24 5.87
N SER A 126 15.04 6.06 5.45
CA SER A 126 16.04 5.37 6.25
C SER A 126 16.93 6.40 6.97
N PRO A 127 16.86 6.49 8.31
CA PRO A 127 17.71 7.41 9.07
C PRO A 127 19.21 7.16 8.86
N SER A 128 19.58 5.88 8.69
CA SER A 128 20.97 5.43 8.50
C SER A 128 21.65 6.01 7.25
N ILE A 129 20.88 6.38 6.24
CA ILE A 129 21.38 7.04 5.03
C ILE A 129 20.83 8.46 4.88
N SER A 130 20.03 8.91 5.85
CA SER A 130 19.31 10.18 5.85
C SER A 130 18.59 10.46 4.52
N GLY A 131 17.86 9.46 4.02
CA GLY A 131 17.23 9.56 2.70
C GLY A 131 16.11 8.55 2.46
N TRP A 132 15.29 8.88 1.46
CA TRP A 132 14.21 8.02 0.99
C TRP A 132 14.75 6.81 0.23
N VAL A 133 14.24 5.65 0.60
CA VAL A 133 14.53 4.37 -0.02
C VAL A 133 13.25 3.73 -0.47
N PHE A 134 13.22 3.36 -1.74
CA PHE A 134 12.19 2.53 -2.28
C PHE A 134 12.67 1.07 -2.32
N VAL A 135 11.96 0.16 -1.65
CA VAL A 135 12.36 -1.24 -1.47
C VAL A 135 11.31 -2.13 -2.14
N LEU A 136 11.77 -3.14 -2.87
CA LEU A 136 10.98 -4.12 -3.59
C LEU A 136 11.33 -5.52 -3.12
N LEU A 137 10.30 -6.31 -2.84
CA LEU A 137 10.41 -7.75 -2.69
C LEU A 137 10.12 -8.41 -4.03
N HIS A 138 11.09 -9.18 -4.53
CA HIS A 138 10.88 -10.03 -5.69
C HIS A 138 10.46 -11.42 -5.24
N GLU A 139 9.39 -11.91 -5.82
CA GLU A 139 9.01 -13.31 -5.72
C GLU A 139 9.60 -14.05 -6.91
N ASN A 140 10.54 -14.95 -6.66
CA ASN A 140 11.06 -15.84 -7.69
C ASN A 140 10.48 -17.24 -7.52
N GLU A 141 10.45 -17.98 -8.62
CA GLU A 141 10.00 -19.39 -8.64
C GLU A 141 10.91 -20.30 -7.80
N TRP A 142 12.13 -19.86 -7.48
CA TRP A 142 13.20 -20.66 -6.89
C TRP A 142 13.38 -20.51 -5.37
N CYS A 143 12.40 -19.95 -4.66
CA CYS A 143 12.41 -19.82 -3.19
C CYS A 143 13.56 -18.98 -2.61
N GLU A 144 14.24 -18.15 -3.39
CA GLU A 144 15.27 -17.23 -2.88
C GLU A 144 14.67 -15.83 -2.72
N GLY A 145 14.75 -15.26 -1.52
CA GLY A 145 14.27 -13.92 -1.27
C GLY A 145 15.21 -12.88 -1.87
N ASN A 146 14.77 -12.19 -2.92
CA ASN A 146 15.53 -11.10 -3.54
C ASN A 146 14.90 -9.75 -3.19
N ILE A 147 15.68 -8.90 -2.52
CA ILE A 147 15.28 -7.53 -2.24
C ILE A 147 16.05 -6.60 -3.17
N SER A 148 15.33 -5.77 -3.91
CA SER A 148 15.94 -4.67 -4.65
C SER A 148 15.56 -3.36 -4.00
N PHE A 149 16.46 -2.39 -3.94
CA PHE A 149 16.11 -1.08 -3.44
C PHE A 149 16.83 0.05 -4.16
N TYR A 150 16.18 1.19 -4.17
CA TYR A 150 16.59 2.41 -4.83
C TYR A 150 16.66 3.55 -3.82
N ILE A 151 17.81 4.22 -3.74
CA ILE A 151 18.01 5.36 -2.85
C ILE A 151 17.78 6.63 -3.67
N ALA A 152 16.88 7.50 -3.19
CA ALA A 152 16.59 8.77 -3.84
C ALA A 152 17.86 9.60 -4.08
N GLY A 153 18.00 10.14 -5.28
CA GLY A 153 19.17 10.94 -5.69
C GLY A 153 20.43 10.12 -6.01
N LYS A 154 20.44 8.80 -5.78
CA LYS A 154 21.53 7.91 -6.22
C LYS A 154 21.17 7.24 -7.53
N ARG A 155 22.18 6.89 -8.33
CA ARG A 155 22.00 6.15 -9.58
C ARG A 155 22.07 4.66 -9.31
N GLY A 156 21.19 3.90 -9.97
CA GLY A 156 21.21 2.44 -9.96
C GLY A 156 20.43 1.80 -8.81
N TRP A 157 20.12 0.53 -9.01
CA TRP A 157 19.50 -0.35 -8.03
C TRP A 157 20.56 -1.08 -7.23
N ASN A 158 20.28 -1.29 -5.94
CA ASN A 158 21.06 -2.16 -5.09
C ASN A 158 20.25 -3.43 -4.84
N HIS A 159 20.93 -4.55 -4.71
CA HIS A 159 20.31 -5.84 -4.53
C HIS A 159 20.85 -6.50 -3.27
N VAL A 160 19.96 -7.15 -2.52
CA VAL A 160 20.32 -8.00 -1.41
C VAL A 160 19.66 -9.35 -1.57
N TYR A 161 20.49 -10.39 -1.51
CA TYR A 161 20.10 -11.77 -1.70
C TYR A 161 19.98 -12.45 -0.35
N SER A 162 18.91 -13.22 -0.18
CA SER A 162 18.71 -14.13 0.95
C SER A 162 18.55 -15.55 0.43
N ASN A 163 19.27 -16.49 1.05
CA ASN A 163 19.11 -17.92 0.78
C ASN A 163 17.78 -18.50 1.31
N HIS A 164 16.97 -17.68 1.97
CA HIS A 164 15.67 -18.05 2.51
C HIS A 164 14.59 -17.29 1.74
N ARG A 165 13.45 -17.96 1.49
CA ARG A 165 12.29 -17.32 0.88
C ARG A 165 11.73 -16.29 1.84
N ILE A 166 11.75 -15.03 1.44
CA ILE A 166 11.13 -13.95 2.18
C ILE A 166 9.63 -13.95 1.83
N LEU A 167 8.80 -14.07 2.85
CA LEU A 167 7.34 -14.04 2.73
C LEU A 167 6.81 -12.61 2.71
N ASP A 168 7.43 -11.72 3.48
CA ASP A 168 7.00 -10.34 3.59
C ASP A 168 8.13 -9.38 4.01
N ILE A 169 7.95 -8.09 3.68
CA ILE A 169 8.81 -6.99 4.13
C ILE A 169 7.92 -5.88 4.69
N HIS A 170 8.25 -5.40 5.89
CA HIS A 170 7.48 -4.35 6.55
C HIS A 170 8.35 -3.28 7.18
N VAL A 171 7.82 -2.06 7.27
CA VAL A 171 8.48 -0.95 7.98
C VAL A 171 7.84 -0.81 9.35
N PHE A 172 8.67 -0.82 10.39
CA PHE A 172 8.20 -0.59 11.74
C PHE A 172 9.20 0.26 12.52
N LYS A 173 8.73 1.36 13.13
CA LYS A 173 9.56 2.32 13.89
C LYS A 173 10.84 2.75 13.15
N GLY A 174 10.75 2.93 11.83
CA GLY A 174 11.86 3.38 10.97
C GLY A 174 12.83 2.29 10.52
N ASN A 175 12.64 1.03 10.95
CA ASN A 175 13.44 -0.11 10.53
C ASN A 175 12.67 -0.97 9.52
N ILE A 176 13.42 -1.65 8.66
CA ILE A 176 12.87 -2.58 7.66
C ILE A 176 13.03 -3.99 8.20
N TYR A 177 11.92 -4.69 8.38
CA TYR A 177 11.87 -6.08 8.84
C TYR A 177 11.47 -6.99 7.71
N THR A 178 12.03 -8.20 7.68
CA THR A 178 11.68 -9.25 6.72
C THR A 178 11.25 -10.49 7.46
N LEU A 179 10.21 -11.17 6.97
CA LEU A 179 9.74 -12.47 7.46
C LEU A 179 10.13 -13.54 6.45
N ASP A 180 10.75 -14.62 6.88
CA ASP A 180 11.04 -15.77 6.00
C ASP A 180 10.12 -16.99 6.29
N THR A 181 10.25 -18.03 5.46
CA THR A 181 9.46 -19.28 5.58
C THR A 181 9.66 -20.02 6.89
N ASP A 182 10.75 -19.76 7.60
CA ASP A 182 11.04 -20.38 8.89
C ASP A 182 10.55 -19.50 10.06
N PHE A 183 9.74 -18.47 9.76
CA PHE A 183 9.27 -17.46 10.70
C PHE A 183 10.41 -16.71 11.41
N CYS A 184 11.59 -16.67 10.79
CA CYS A 184 12.67 -15.83 11.28
C CYS A 184 12.40 -14.39 10.87
N VAL A 185 12.54 -13.47 11.82
CA VAL A 185 12.49 -12.04 11.55
C VAL A 185 13.91 -11.53 11.40
N ARG A 186 14.16 -10.74 10.38
CA ARG A 186 15.47 -10.14 10.15
C ARG A 186 15.33 -8.63 9.96
N GLU A 187 16.26 -7.88 10.53
CA GLU A 187 16.35 -6.44 10.34
C GLU A 187 17.29 -6.15 9.17
N LEU A 188 16.79 -5.49 8.14
CA LEU A 188 17.57 -5.04 6.99
C LEU A 188 18.17 -3.66 7.26
N LYS A 189 19.49 -3.59 7.46
CA LYS A 189 20.22 -2.33 7.65
C LYS A 189 20.81 -1.83 6.34
N LEU A 190 20.28 -0.71 5.87
CA LEU A 190 20.78 0.00 4.69
C LEU A 190 21.94 0.92 5.09
N LEU A 191 23.16 0.47 4.84
CA LEU A 191 24.38 1.25 5.10
C LEU A 191 24.87 1.93 3.82
N PRO A 192 25.23 3.23 3.82
CA PRO A 192 25.60 3.96 2.60
C PRO A 192 26.87 3.47 1.89
N ASN A 193 27.83 2.94 2.66
CA ASN A 193 29.23 2.71 2.21
C ASN A 193 29.75 1.30 2.54
N ARG A 194 28.87 0.34 2.83
CA ARG A 194 29.25 -1.04 3.16
C ARG A 194 28.33 -2.01 2.44
N LYS A 195 28.76 -3.26 2.28
CA LYS A 195 27.84 -4.35 1.92
C LYS A 195 26.66 -4.31 2.90
N HIS A 196 25.44 -4.18 2.38
CA HIS A 196 24.23 -4.12 3.17
C HIS A 196 24.17 -5.34 4.09
N LYS A 197 23.86 -5.11 5.37
CA LYS A 197 23.95 -6.14 6.40
C LYS A 197 22.56 -6.59 6.78
N TRP A 198 22.32 -7.89 6.64
CA TRP A 198 21.19 -8.56 7.26
C TRP A 198 21.58 -8.89 8.69
N THR A 199 20.81 -8.37 9.65
CA THR A 199 20.94 -8.75 11.05
C THR A 199 19.79 -9.70 11.34
N LEU A 200 20.08 -11.00 11.43
CA LEU A 200 19.12 -11.98 11.90
C LEU A 200 18.75 -11.61 13.34
N LEU A 201 17.46 -11.44 13.61
CA LEU A 201 16.96 -11.33 14.97
C LEU A 201 16.64 -12.76 15.42
N GLU A 202 17.45 -13.29 16.33
CA GLU A 202 17.28 -14.65 16.83
C GLU A 202 16.05 -14.69 17.73
N ILE A 203 14.94 -15.21 17.20
CA ILE A 203 13.70 -15.36 17.96
C ILE A 203 13.77 -16.67 18.75
N LYS A 204 13.59 -16.59 20.06
CA LYS A 204 13.83 -17.69 20.99
C LYS A 204 12.80 -18.82 20.91
N ASN A 205 11.58 -18.52 20.46
CA ASN A 205 10.51 -19.49 20.32
C ASN A 205 10.02 -19.51 18.88
N PHE A 206 9.83 -20.69 18.31
CA PHE A 206 9.28 -20.83 16.96
C PHE A 206 7.81 -21.21 17.07
N PRO A 207 6.88 -20.43 16.48
CA PRO A 207 5.48 -20.83 16.42
C PRO A 207 5.37 -22.10 15.56
N LYS A 208 4.43 -22.98 15.92
CA LYS A 208 4.20 -24.20 15.12
C LYS A 208 3.71 -23.82 13.71
N PRO A 209 4.17 -24.52 12.65
CA PRO A 209 4.31 -23.96 11.30
C PRO A 209 3.04 -23.93 10.44
N TYR A 210 1.84 -23.93 11.02
CA TYR A 210 0.60 -23.99 10.23
C TYR A 210 0.05 -22.60 9.90
N MET A 211 0.87 -21.77 9.25
CA MET A 211 0.39 -20.56 8.57
C MET A 211 0.75 -20.61 7.09
N PHE A 212 -0.24 -20.41 6.22
CA PHE A 212 -0.08 -20.60 4.76
C PHE A 212 0.18 -19.30 4.01
N SER A 213 -0.35 -18.18 4.49
CA SER A 213 -0.13 -16.86 3.90
C SER A 213 0.06 -15.87 5.02
N THR A 214 1.31 -15.74 5.47
CA THR A 214 1.67 -14.81 6.54
C THR A 214 2.02 -13.45 5.98
N GLU A 215 1.65 -12.43 6.75
CA GLU A 215 1.98 -11.03 6.48
C GLU A 215 2.23 -10.32 7.81
N PHE A 216 3.17 -9.38 7.78
CA PHE A 216 3.36 -8.43 8.86
C PHE A 216 2.23 -7.42 8.87
N VAL A 217 1.78 -7.12 10.08
CA VAL A 217 0.84 -6.04 10.32
C VAL A 217 1.40 -5.21 11.46
N SER A 218 1.52 -3.90 11.30
CA SER A 218 1.96 -3.03 12.40
C SER A 218 0.85 -2.15 12.93
N SER A 219 0.93 -1.88 14.23
CA SER A 219 0.33 -0.69 14.83
C SER A 219 1.40 0.38 15.07
N SER A 220 1.03 1.47 15.76
CA SER A 220 2.00 2.44 16.27
C SER A 220 2.95 1.86 17.32
N GLU A 221 2.51 0.83 18.04
CA GLU A 221 3.16 0.33 19.25
C GLU A 221 3.85 -1.02 19.02
N SER A 222 3.27 -1.88 18.20
CA SER A 222 3.63 -3.29 18.06
C SER A 222 3.68 -3.76 16.61
N LEU A 223 4.41 -4.85 16.38
CA LEU A 223 4.51 -5.54 15.10
C LEU A 223 3.95 -6.95 15.26
N TYR A 224 3.01 -7.30 14.39
CA TYR A 224 2.27 -8.55 14.40
C TYR A 224 2.55 -9.36 13.14
N VAL A 225 2.31 -10.67 13.20
CA VAL A 225 2.18 -11.57 12.05
C VAL A 225 0.81 -12.20 12.09
N ILE A 226 0.16 -12.20 10.92
CA ILE A 226 -1.20 -12.72 10.75
C ILE A 226 -1.21 -13.70 9.58
N ASP A 227 -1.95 -14.80 9.73
CA ASP A 227 -2.27 -15.71 8.62
C ASP A 227 -3.56 -15.26 7.93
N HIS A 228 -3.51 -14.98 6.64
CA HIS A 228 -4.70 -14.63 5.85
C HIS A 228 -5.79 -15.70 5.89
N TYR A 229 -5.42 -16.98 5.99
CA TYR A 229 -6.39 -18.09 6.07
C TYR A 229 -6.90 -18.35 7.48
N ALA A 230 -6.20 -17.84 8.48
CA ALA A 230 -6.59 -17.92 9.88
C ALA A 230 -6.33 -16.57 10.57
N PRO A 231 -7.09 -15.50 10.24
CA PRO A 231 -6.83 -14.17 10.78
C PRO A 231 -6.90 -14.09 12.31
N HIS A 232 -7.58 -15.06 12.94
CA HIS A 232 -7.64 -15.23 14.39
C HIS A 232 -6.32 -15.69 15.03
N LYS A 233 -5.36 -16.17 14.24
CA LYS A 233 -4.02 -16.54 14.69
C LYS A 233 -3.09 -15.37 14.49
N VAL A 234 -3.15 -14.42 15.42
CA VAL A 234 -2.24 -13.27 15.46
C VAL A 234 -1.10 -13.60 16.43
N LEU A 235 0.13 -13.32 15.99
CA LEU A 235 1.31 -13.35 16.85
C LEU A 235 1.92 -11.96 16.90
N GLU A 236 2.29 -11.49 18.08
CA GLU A 236 3.03 -10.25 18.27
C GLU A 236 4.52 -10.55 18.45
N ILE A 237 5.38 -9.69 17.92
CA ILE A 237 6.82 -9.75 18.18
C ILE A 237 7.12 -8.88 19.38
N ASP A 238 7.54 -9.51 20.47
CA ASP A 238 8.23 -8.81 21.55
C ASP A 238 9.69 -8.58 21.11
N ILE A 239 9.97 -7.38 20.60
CA ILE A 239 11.30 -6.98 20.14
C ILE A 239 12.30 -6.90 21.31
N GLY A 240 11.84 -6.62 22.53
CA GLY A 240 12.71 -6.54 23.71
C GLY A 240 13.23 -7.92 24.12
N GLU A 241 12.36 -8.91 24.09
CA GLU A 241 12.71 -10.28 24.46
C GLU A 241 13.15 -11.17 23.28
N MET A 242 12.87 -10.74 22.04
CA MET A 242 13.02 -11.50 20.79
C MET A 242 12.24 -12.81 20.85
N LYS A 243 10.93 -12.73 21.07
CA LYS A 243 10.02 -13.88 21.13
C LYS A 243 8.67 -13.53 20.49
N TRP A 244 8.02 -14.53 19.91
CA TRP A 244 6.60 -14.44 19.53
C TRP A 244 5.73 -14.57 20.77
N VAL A 245 4.75 -13.68 20.93
CA VAL A 245 3.77 -13.70 22.02
C VAL A 245 2.35 -13.66 21.47
N SER A 246 1.42 -14.26 22.21
CA SER A 246 -0.01 -14.13 21.90
C SER A 246 -0.50 -12.76 22.42
N PRO A 247 -1.12 -11.92 21.59
CA PRO A 247 -1.50 -10.55 21.97
C PRO A 247 -2.84 -10.50 22.74
N GLU A 248 -3.18 -11.53 23.53
CA GLU A 248 -4.53 -11.96 23.98
C GLU A 248 -5.51 -10.88 24.44
N LYS A 249 -5.05 -9.70 24.88
CA LYS A 249 -5.92 -8.58 25.25
C LYS A 249 -5.67 -7.31 24.46
N THR A 250 -4.44 -7.11 23.96
CA THR A 250 -4.08 -5.86 23.29
C THR A 250 -4.65 -5.82 21.89
N ILE A 251 -4.75 -6.96 21.20
CA ILE A 251 -5.22 -6.99 19.81
C ILE A 251 -6.71 -6.69 19.66
N GLU A 252 -7.52 -6.92 20.71
CA GLU A 252 -8.95 -6.60 20.71
C GLU A 252 -9.22 -5.09 20.64
N GLU A 253 -8.23 -4.27 21.01
CA GLU A 253 -8.29 -2.80 20.90
C GLU A 253 -8.03 -2.31 19.47
N TYR A 254 -7.61 -3.17 18.54
CA TYR A 254 -7.25 -2.81 17.17
C TYR A 254 -8.23 -3.38 16.15
N ALA A 255 -8.57 -2.55 15.16
CA ALA A 255 -9.12 -3.03 13.90
C ALA A 255 -7.97 -3.43 12.97
N ILE A 256 -8.04 -4.64 12.42
CA ILE A 256 -7.03 -5.20 11.53
C ILE A 256 -7.53 -5.10 10.09
N PHE A 257 -6.77 -4.38 9.27
CA PHE A 257 -7.02 -4.18 7.85
C PHE A 257 -6.07 -5.05 7.05
N LEU A 258 -6.59 -6.08 6.38
CA LEU A 258 -5.81 -6.97 5.53
C LEU A 258 -6.05 -6.64 4.06
N SER A 259 -4.98 -6.40 3.31
CA SER A 259 -5.03 -6.27 1.85
C SER A 259 -4.92 -7.65 1.20
N ASN A 260 -5.58 -7.85 0.06
CA ASN A 260 -5.63 -9.16 -0.60
C ASN A 260 -4.85 -9.14 -1.94
N GLY A 261 -4.65 -10.31 -2.55
CA GLY A 261 -4.11 -10.42 -3.91
C GLY A 261 -2.59 -10.32 -4.01
N GLY A 262 -1.87 -10.67 -2.94
CA GLY A 262 -0.41 -10.58 -2.87
C GLY A 262 0.09 -9.14 -2.74
N ILE A 263 -0.79 -8.17 -2.50
CA ILE A 263 -0.41 -6.79 -2.24
C ILE A 263 -0.39 -6.58 -0.73
N ARG A 264 0.80 -6.36 -0.19
CA ARG A 264 1.05 -6.22 1.25
C ARG A 264 0.88 -4.76 1.67
N SER A 265 -0.30 -4.43 2.19
CA SER A 265 -0.66 -3.09 2.67
C SER A 265 -1.65 -3.23 3.81
N SER A 266 -1.21 -3.93 4.85
CA SER A 266 -2.02 -4.26 6.01
C SER A 266 -1.58 -3.45 7.23
N ALA A 267 -2.54 -3.08 8.07
CA ALA A 267 -2.27 -2.29 9.28
C ALA A 267 -3.24 -2.65 10.42
N ALA A 268 -2.77 -2.50 11.66
CA ALA A 268 -3.57 -2.61 12.87
C ALA A 268 -3.77 -1.22 13.45
N ILE A 269 -5.01 -0.75 13.55
CA ILE A 269 -5.31 0.64 13.91
C ILE A 269 -6.31 0.67 15.07
N LYS A 270 -5.99 1.44 16.12
CA LYS A 270 -6.91 1.72 17.22
C LYS A 270 -8.09 2.52 16.67
N PRO A 271 -9.34 2.05 16.78
CA PRO A 271 -10.44 2.77 16.14
C PRO A 271 -10.77 4.10 16.85
N GLU A 272 -10.32 4.32 18.10
CA GLU A 272 -10.43 5.65 18.74
C GLU A 272 -9.59 6.73 18.02
N SER A 273 -8.63 6.33 17.18
CA SER A 273 -7.83 7.27 16.39
C SER A 273 -8.60 7.89 15.21
N TRP A 274 -9.81 7.43 14.90
CA TRP A 274 -10.59 7.93 13.77
C TRP A 274 -11.59 9.02 14.18
N ALA A 275 -11.73 10.03 13.33
CA ALA A 275 -12.82 10.99 13.44
C ALA A 275 -14.08 10.42 12.77
N GLY A 276 -14.89 9.62 13.48
CA GLY A 276 -16.17 9.14 12.96
C GLY A 276 -16.89 8.08 13.81
N PRO A 277 -18.19 7.84 13.61
CA PRO A 277 -18.94 6.77 14.26
C PRO A 277 -18.46 5.38 13.80
N TRP A 278 -18.21 4.48 14.74
CA TRP A 278 -17.73 3.11 14.49
C TRP A 278 -18.68 2.23 13.69
N THR A 279 -19.96 2.60 13.60
CA THR A 279 -21.02 1.74 13.05
C THR A 279 -20.84 1.41 11.58
N ASP A 280 -20.16 2.28 10.83
CA ASP A 280 -20.04 2.17 9.38
C ASP A 280 -18.89 1.24 8.94
N TYR A 281 -18.02 0.84 9.88
CA TYR A 281 -16.85 -0.02 9.63
C TYR A 281 -17.10 -1.52 9.84
N LYS A 282 -18.22 -1.88 10.49
CA LYS A 282 -18.58 -3.27 10.82
C LYS A 282 -18.67 -4.23 9.63
N SER A 283 -18.70 -3.74 8.39
CA SER A 283 -18.71 -4.58 7.19
C SER A 283 -17.32 -4.97 6.67
N TYR A 284 -16.24 -4.39 7.20
CA TYR A 284 -14.89 -4.58 6.65
C TYR A 284 -13.85 -5.04 7.68
N ASP A 285 -14.17 -4.94 8.96
CA ASP A 285 -13.28 -5.32 10.03
C ASP A 285 -13.25 -6.84 10.19
N CYS A 286 -12.05 -7.43 10.12
CA CYS A 286 -11.80 -8.74 10.73
C CYS A 286 -11.71 -8.53 12.24
N PHE A 287 -12.85 -8.30 12.91
CA PHE A 287 -12.86 -8.41 14.36
C PHE A 287 -12.51 -9.85 14.70
N LEU A 288 -11.51 -10.02 15.57
CA LEU A 288 -11.15 -11.31 16.16
C LEU A 288 -12.29 -11.91 17.01
N ASP A 289 -13.41 -11.20 17.12
CA ASP A 289 -14.59 -11.69 17.79
C ASP A 289 -15.14 -12.94 17.07
N THR A 290 -15.42 -13.93 17.90
CA THR A 290 -15.75 -15.34 17.70
C THR A 290 -16.82 -15.70 16.65
N ASN A 291 -17.43 -14.74 15.98
CA ASN A 291 -18.46 -14.98 14.97
C ASN A 291 -17.84 -15.35 13.61
N LYS A 292 -17.40 -16.61 13.52
CA LYS A 292 -16.78 -17.27 12.35
C LYS A 292 -17.52 -17.16 11.01
N ASN A 293 -18.73 -16.59 10.99
CA ASN A 293 -19.62 -16.61 9.83
C ASN A 293 -19.55 -15.35 8.95
N ARG A 294 -18.67 -14.38 9.26
CA ARG A 294 -18.49 -13.14 8.47
C ARG A 294 -17.07 -12.96 7.92
N LEU A 295 -16.39 -14.06 7.60
CA LEU A 295 -15.30 -14.01 6.64
C LEU A 295 -15.94 -13.77 5.25
N ASP A 296 -16.36 -12.52 5.03
CA ASP A 296 -16.83 -12.05 3.74
C ASP A 296 -15.77 -12.42 2.71
N ILE A 297 -16.24 -13.05 1.63
CA ILE A 297 -15.44 -13.60 0.54
C ILE A 297 -14.32 -12.62 0.20
N PHE A 298 -13.09 -13.03 0.52
CA PHE A 298 -11.86 -12.29 0.26
C PHE A 298 -11.81 -11.90 -1.22
N ASP A 299 -12.18 -10.65 -1.51
CA ASP A 299 -12.08 -10.10 -2.85
C ASP A 299 -10.60 -9.89 -3.16
N PHE A 300 -10.07 -10.70 -4.08
CA PHE A 300 -8.65 -10.81 -4.45
C PHE A 300 -8.03 -9.52 -5.00
N ASN A 301 -8.84 -8.47 -5.16
CA ASN A 301 -8.47 -7.24 -5.83
C ASN A 301 -8.64 -6.03 -4.90
N THR A 302 -8.22 -6.14 -3.64
CA THR A 302 -8.47 -5.10 -2.64
C THR A 302 -7.20 -4.69 -1.89
N ILE A 303 -7.00 -3.38 -1.76
CA ILE A 303 -5.88 -2.76 -1.06
C ILE A 303 -6.45 -1.75 -0.09
N TRP A 304 -5.92 -1.70 1.13
CA TRP A 304 -6.20 -0.63 2.06
C TRP A 304 -5.28 0.55 1.85
N TYR A 305 -5.89 1.73 1.71
CA TYR A 305 -5.23 3.01 1.70
C TYR A 305 -5.37 3.67 3.08
N PHE A 306 -4.25 4.00 3.69
CA PHE A 306 -4.19 4.62 5.01
C PHE A 306 -3.78 6.10 4.87
N PRO A 307 -4.72 7.05 4.95
CA PRO A 307 -4.41 8.46 4.77
C PRO A 307 -3.33 8.98 5.73
N HIS A 308 -3.32 8.51 6.97
CA HIS A 308 -2.36 8.93 7.99
C HIS A 308 -0.90 8.56 7.64
N ASP A 309 -0.65 7.55 6.80
CA ASP A 309 0.72 7.22 6.34
C ASP A 309 1.34 8.36 5.52
N CYS A 310 0.52 9.21 4.91
CA CYS A 310 0.98 10.39 4.18
C CYS A 310 1.66 11.43 5.09
N LEU A 311 1.42 11.36 6.41
CA LEU A 311 1.97 12.29 7.39
C LEU A 311 3.44 11.97 7.69
N ASN A 312 3.80 10.69 7.63
CA ASN A 312 5.16 10.22 7.90
C ASN A 312 6.18 10.73 6.85
N VAL A 313 5.70 11.14 5.67
CA VAL A 313 6.54 11.67 4.59
C VAL A 313 7.07 13.08 4.89
N ASN A 314 6.29 13.89 5.61
CA ASN A 314 6.59 15.32 5.77
C ASN A 314 7.41 15.64 7.04
N LEU A 315 7.64 14.67 7.92
CA LEU A 315 8.27 14.92 9.23
C LEU A 315 9.80 15.04 9.18
N LEU A 316 10.42 14.88 8.02
CA LEU A 316 11.87 14.70 7.89
C LEU A 316 12.55 15.80 7.06
N ASP A 317 11.78 16.75 6.53
CA ASP A 317 12.27 17.98 5.88
C ASP A 317 12.36 19.18 6.85
N LYS A 318 12.23 18.93 8.17
CA LYS A 318 12.43 19.91 9.24
C LYS A 318 13.62 19.52 10.11
#